data_AF-A0A1W9V7H8-F1
#
_entry.id   AF-A0A1W9V7H8-F1
#
_cell.length_a   1.000
_cell.length_b   1.000
_cell.length_c   1.000
_cell.angle_alpha   90.00
_cell.angle_beta   90.00
_cell.angle_gamma   90.00
#
_symmetry.space_group_name_H-M   'P 1'
#
loop_
_entity.id
_entity.type
_entity.pdbx_description
1 polymer ?
#
loop_
_entity_poly.entity_id
_entity_poly.type
_entity_poly.pdbx_seq_one_letter_code
_entity_poly.pdbx_strand_id
1 'polypeptide(L)' 'EGSADIDLSTKGDGPQLIRPRLTAGIGLNMGPVKLDIPLMYYFDSEGNSAMIGVNAGIVW' A
#
# COMPACT_ATOMS: atom_id res chain seq x y z
N GLU A 1 -24.09 -2.17 -13.65
CA GLU A 1 -24.13 -1.46 -12.36
C GLU A 1 -22.95 -1.98 -11.55
N GLY A 2 -21.96 -1.15 -11.24
CA GLY A 2 -20.75 -1.56 -10.54
C GLY A 2 -20.66 -0.82 -9.22
N SER A 3 -20.62 -1.56 -8.12
CA SER A 3 -20.37 -1.01 -6.78
C SER A 3 -18.91 -1.23 -6.43
N ALA A 4 -18.23 -0.17 -5.97
CA ALA A 4 -16.90 -0.25 -5.38
C ALA A 4 -17.06 0.13 -3.90
N ASP A 5 -16.92 -0.87 -3.03
CA ASP A 5 -16.92 -0.68 -1.57
C ASP A 5 -15.48 -0.42 -1.15
N ILE A 6 -15.22 0.76 -0.56
CA ILE A 6 -13.90 1.14 -0.05
C ILE A 6 -13.98 1.06 1.47
N ASP A 7 -13.61 -0.09 2.03
CA ASP A 7 -13.46 -0.27 3.47
C ASP A 7 -12.03 0.11 3.89
N LEU A 8 -11.92 1.04 4.85
CA LEU A 8 -10.66 1.54 5.42
C LEU A 8 -10.33 0.87 6.77
N SER A 9 -10.96 -0.28 7.05
CA SER A 9 -10.83 -1.05 8.28
C SER A 9 -9.85 -2.23 8.11
N THR A 10 -8.97 -2.43 9.09
CA THR A 10 -8.15 -3.65 9.21
C THR A 10 -8.83 -4.75 10.04
N LYS A 11 -10.09 -4.56 10.45
CA LYS A 11 -10.79 -5.49 11.36
C LYS A 11 -11.15 -6.84 10.73
N GLY A 12 -11.22 -6.93 9.40
CA GLY A 12 -11.56 -8.15 8.68
C GLY A 12 -10.35 -9.04 8.35
N ASP A 13 -9.14 -8.47 8.38
CA ASP A 13 -7.92 -9.18 8.01
C ASP A 13 -7.42 -10.02 9.19
N GLY A 14 -7.73 -11.33 9.19
CA GLY A 14 -7.20 -12.27 10.16
C GLY A 14 -5.65 -12.31 10.15
N PRO A 15 -5.00 -12.57 11.30
CA PRO A 15 -3.55 -12.71 11.36
C PRO A 15 -3.12 -13.96 10.56
N GLN A 16 -2.34 -13.76 9.49
CA GLN A 16 -1.78 -14.85 8.69
C GLN A 16 -0.33 -15.11 9.08
N LEU A 17 0.03 -16.39 9.26
CA LEU A 17 1.40 -16.80 9.62
C LEU A 17 2.40 -16.50 8.50
N ILE A 18 1.98 -16.65 7.24
CA ILE A 18 2.76 -16.33 6.04
C ILE A 18 1.90 -15.45 5.15
N ARG A 19 2.34 -14.22 4.93
CA ARG A 19 1.62 -13.22 4.14
C ARG A 19 2.51 -12.75 2.97
N PRO A 20 2.51 -13.46 1.83
CA PRO A 20 3.29 -13.05 0.68
C PRO A 20 2.76 -11.73 0.11
N ARG A 21 3.67 -10.83 -0.26
CA ARG A 21 3.33 -9.51 -0.79
C ARG A 21 4.21 -9.13 -1.95
N LEU A 22 3.63 -8.44 -2.93
CA LEU A 22 4.34 -7.72 -3.97
C LEU A 22 4.41 -6.24 -3.58
N THR A 23 5.60 -5.65 -3.64
CA THR A 23 5.77 -4.22 -3.38
C THR A 23 6.37 -3.56 -4.61
N ALA A 24 5.72 -2.52 -5.09
CA ALA A 24 6.22 -1.63 -6.12
C ALA A 24 6.17 -0.20 -5.58
N GLY A 25 7.13 0.62 -5.94
CA GLY A 25 7.15 2.02 -5.51
C GLY A 25 7.62 2.89 -6.66
N ILE A 26 7.02 4.08 -6.77
CA ILE A 26 7.54 5.12 -7.65
C ILE A 26 7.94 6.32 -6.79
N GLY A 27 9.20 6.70 -6.91
CA GLY A 27 9.80 7.82 -6.20
C GLY A 27 10.29 8.89 -7.16
N LEU A 28 10.03 10.14 -6.81
CA LEU A 28 10.56 11.32 -7.48
C LEU A 28 11.45 12.09 -6.50
N ASN A 29 12.67 12.37 -6.93
CA ASN A 29 13.62 13.21 -6.20
C ASN A 29 13.67 14.58 -6.89
N MET A 30 13.24 15.64 -6.19
CA MET A 30 13.20 17.03 -6.65
C MET A 30 14.09 17.91 -5.76
N GLY A 31 15.41 17.78 -5.91
CA GLY A 31 16.37 18.52 -5.09
C GLY A 31 16.23 18.15 -3.60
N PRO A 32 15.91 19.10 -2.70
CA PRO A 32 15.72 18.81 -1.28
C PRO A 32 14.41 18.06 -1.01
N VAL A 33 13.47 17.98 -1.95
CA VAL A 33 12.18 17.29 -1.74
C VAL A 33 12.22 15.89 -2.33
N LYS A 34 11.75 14.90 -1.56
CA LYS A 34 11.55 13.53 -1.99
C LYS A 34 10.08 13.15 -1.85
N LEU A 35 9.47 12.69 -2.93
CA LEU A 35 8.11 12.13 -2.93
C LEU A 35 8.22 10.66 -3.32
N ASP A 36 7.61 9.77 -2.55
CA ASP A 36 7.61 8.34 -2.82
C ASP A 36 6.21 7.77 -2.60
N ILE A 37 5.74 6.99 -3.57
CA ILE A 37 4.41 6.37 -3.55
C ILE A 37 4.63 4.86 -3.55
N PRO A 38 4.67 4.21 -2.36
CA PRO A 38 4.72 2.77 -2.26
C PRO A 38 3.32 2.19 -2.46
N LEU A 39 3.27 1.11 -3.24
CA LEU A 39 2.11 0.28 -3.47
C LEU A 39 2.45 -1.15 -3.03
N MET A 40 1.66 -1.69 -2.12
CA MET A 40 1.80 -3.04 -1.61
C MET A 40 0.54 -3.84 -1.96
N TYR A 41 0.73 -5.04 -2.50
CA TYR A 41 -0.33 -5.98 -2.78
C TYR A 41 -0.08 -7.26 -2.00
N TYR A 42 -1.06 -7.69 -1.22
CA TYR A 42 -1.00 -8.84 -0.34
C TYR A 42 -1.81 -9.98 -0.97
N PHE A 43 -1.17 -11.14 -1.12
CA PHE A 43 -1.81 -12.36 -1.59
C PHE A 43 -2.34 -13.14 -0.39
N ASP A 44 -3.46 -12.66 0.14
CA ASP A 44 -4.07 -13.19 1.34
C ASP A 44 -4.99 -14.38 1.02
N SER A 45 -5.10 -15.32 1.97
CA SER A 45 -5.89 -16.54 1.78
C SER A 45 -7.40 -16.30 1.64
N GLU A 46 -7.89 -15.16 2.14
CA GLU A 46 -9.32 -14.81 2.19
C GLU A 46 -9.74 -13.81 1.10
N GLY A 47 -8.79 -13.35 0.29
CA GLY A 47 -8.99 -12.33 -0.74
C GLY A 47 -7.82 -11.36 -0.76
N ASN A 48 -7.38 -10.93 -1.94
CA ASN A 48 -6.19 -10.09 -2.04
C ASN A 48 -6.44 -8.66 -1.54
N SER A 49 -5.51 -8.12 -0.76
CA SER A 49 -5.59 -6.77 -0.20
C SER A 49 -4.54 -5.85 -0.82
N ALA A 50 -4.88 -4.58 -1.02
CA ALA A 50 -3.97 -3.58 -1.58
C ALA A 50 -3.80 -2.40 -0.63
N MET A 51 -2.58 -1.91 -0.49
CA MET A 51 -2.24 -0.73 0.28
C MET A 51 -1.46 0.25 -0.61
N ILE A 52 -1.86 1.51 -0.58
CA ILE A 52 -1.15 2.61 -1.22
C ILE A 52 -0.76 3.64 -0.16
N GLY A 53 0.48 4.11 -0.21
CA GLY A 53 1.00 5.14 0.68
C GLY A 53 1.50 6.35 -0.09
N VAL A 54 1.68 7.45 0.63
CA VAL A 54 2.39 8.64 0.14
C VAL A 54 3.40 9.03 1.20
N ASN A 55 4.67 9.05 0.81
CA ASN A 55 5.78 9.55 1.61
C ASN A 55 6.27 10.86 1.00
N ALA A 56 6.33 11.92 1.80
CA ALA A 56 6.95 13.18 1.42
C ALA A 56 8.03 13.52 2.46
N GLY A 57 9.23 13.86 2.00
CA GLY A 57 10.35 14.21 2.87
C GLY A 57 11.14 15.39 2.33
N ILE A 58 11.77 16.13 3.25
CA ILE A 58 12.74 17.18 2.93
C ILE A 58 14.11 16.72 3.43
N VAL A 59 15.11 16.74 2.55
CA VAL A 59 16.52 16.47 2.84
C VAL A 59 17.20 17.81 3.07
N TRP A 60 17.75 17.99 4.27
CA TRP A 60 18.52 19.18 4.67
C TRP A 60 19.99 18.85 4.87
#